data_AF-C1E8D0-F1
#
_entry.id   AF-C1E8D0-F1
#
_cell.length_a   1.000
_cell.length_b   1.000
_cell.length_c   1.000
_cell.angle_alpha   90.00
_cell.angle_beta   90.00
_cell.angle_gamma   90.00
#
_symmetry.space_group_name_H-M   'P 1'
#
loop_
_entity.id
_entity.type
_entity.pdbx_description
1 polymer ?
#
loop_
_entity_poly.entity_id
_entity_poly.type
_entity_poly.pdbx_seq_one_letter_code
_entity_poly.pdbx_strand_id
1 'polypeptide(L)'
;MMYGSGMPLLYAFASFFCLAIGFFDKRFLLRVCRRPPRYGTALAMLALAVAPWAAFVHLLFGMWMHTHFLTPLITETAGVGDEYADAALSATGGGAANATDSAFSGLLSSGATLQDLLDIANNASAAAQDAAATEYPPILSEISRRTMQTNGFPFFLLAILFIVVNVVVNVVSQFWKAITTFLPCINALPCFREEADYEGVPTFEDAFMMDKLIGAHTYEMREMPMYKKFFFEGKGGFKERAAGDQADPDTPFKKGEDPYN
;
A
#
# COMPACT_ATOMS: atom_id res chain seq x y z
N MET A 1 -0.33 -5.66 -5.71
CA MET A 1 -1.18 -4.91 -4.77
C MET A 1 -2.56 -4.67 -5.34
N MET A 2 -2.77 -3.87 -6.39
CA MET A 2 -4.11 -3.50 -6.90
C MET A 2 -5.13 -4.65 -6.98
N TYR A 3 -4.84 -5.73 -7.70
CA TYR A 3 -5.77 -6.86 -7.89
C TYR A 3 -5.96 -7.79 -6.69
N GLY A 4 -5.19 -7.62 -5.61
CA GLY A 4 -5.21 -8.54 -4.48
C GLY A 4 -6.53 -8.54 -3.70
N SER A 5 -7.27 -7.44 -3.73
CA SER A 5 -8.57 -7.30 -3.05
C SER A 5 -9.68 -8.13 -3.70
N GLY A 6 -9.63 -8.33 -5.02
CA GLY A 6 -10.62 -9.10 -5.77
C GLY A 6 -10.20 -10.55 -6.06
N MET A 7 -8.89 -10.85 -6.05
CA MET A 7 -8.35 -12.17 -6.34
C MET A 7 -7.26 -12.57 -5.34
N PRO A 8 -7.62 -13.09 -4.16
CA PRO A 8 -6.65 -13.38 -3.10
C PRO A 8 -5.61 -14.45 -3.50
N LEU A 9 -5.90 -15.31 -4.47
CA LEU A 9 -4.94 -16.28 -5.00
C LEU A 9 -3.68 -15.63 -5.57
N LEU A 10 -3.75 -14.38 -6.06
CA LEU A 10 -2.57 -13.66 -6.54
C LEU A 10 -1.53 -13.42 -5.44
N TYR A 11 -1.92 -13.38 -4.16
CA TYR A 11 -0.97 -13.27 -3.07
C TYR A 11 -0.11 -14.53 -2.92
N ALA A 12 -0.66 -15.72 -3.17
CA ALA A 12 0.11 -16.96 -3.16
C ALA A 12 1.15 -16.96 -4.29
N PHE A 13 0.73 -16.58 -5.51
CA PHE A 13 1.65 -16.43 -6.65
C PHE A 13 2.72 -15.37 -6.39
N ALA A 14 2.35 -14.21 -5.85
CA ALA A 14 3.29 -13.15 -5.51
C ALA A 14 4.29 -13.61 -4.43
N SER A 15 3.83 -14.34 -3.42
CA SER A 15 4.71 -14.89 -2.37
C SER A 15 5.73 -15.87 -2.95
N PHE A 16 5.27 -16.78 -3.82
CA PHE A 16 6.16 -17.71 -4.52
C PHE A 16 7.18 -16.97 -5.39
N PHE A 17 6.73 -15.95 -6.13
CA PHE A 17 7.61 -15.13 -6.96
C PHE A 17 8.66 -14.37 -6.14
N CYS A 18 8.29 -13.79 -5.00
CA CYS A 18 9.23 -13.13 -4.09
C CYS A 18 10.27 -14.12 -3.53
N LEU A 19 9.86 -15.34 -3.17
CA LEU A 19 10.80 -16.39 -2.74
C LEU A 19 11.75 -16.80 -3.86
N ALA A 20 11.23 -16.96 -5.08
CA ALA A 20 12.05 -17.31 -6.24
C ALA A 20 13.07 -16.22 -6.54
N ILE A 21 12.66 -14.95 -6.62
CA ILE A 21 13.58 -13.82 -6.82
C ILE A 21 14.60 -13.75 -5.70
N GLY A 22 14.18 -13.82 -4.43
CA GLY A 22 15.10 -13.76 -3.30
C GLY A 22 16.14 -14.89 -3.32
N PHE A 23 15.75 -16.08 -3.75
CA PHE A 23 16.66 -17.20 -3.96
C PHE A 23 17.66 -16.93 -5.09
N PHE A 24 17.19 -16.46 -6.25
CA PHE A 24 18.05 -16.15 -7.39
C PHE A 24 18.99 -14.98 -7.10
N ASP A 25 18.49 -13.86 -6.56
CA ASP A 25 19.31 -12.71 -6.17
C ASP A 25 20.41 -13.12 -5.21
N LYS A 26 20.07 -13.88 -4.16
CA LYS A 26 21.09 -14.43 -3.25
C LYS A 26 22.12 -15.28 -3.98
N ARG A 27 21.68 -16.12 -4.91
CA ARG A 27 22.55 -17.01 -5.70
C ARG A 27 23.47 -16.25 -6.65
N PHE A 28 22.97 -15.18 -7.28
CA PHE A 28 23.71 -14.30 -8.19
C PHE A 28 24.69 -13.41 -7.43
N LEU A 29 24.24 -12.76 -6.35
CA LEU A 29 25.08 -11.92 -5.50
C LEU A 29 26.24 -12.70 -4.88
N LEU A 30 26.01 -13.95 -4.47
CA LEU A 30 27.04 -14.75 -3.82
C LEU A 30 28.01 -15.44 -4.79
N ARG A 31 27.62 -15.86 -6.00
CA ARG A 31 28.54 -16.62 -6.89
C ARG A 31 28.86 -15.97 -8.23
N VAL A 32 28.11 -14.98 -8.69
CA VAL A 32 28.34 -14.35 -10.01
C VAL A 32 28.94 -12.94 -9.84
N CYS A 33 28.42 -12.17 -8.89
CA CYS A 33 28.94 -10.83 -8.61
C CYS A 33 30.26 -10.90 -7.83
N ARG A 34 31.39 -10.60 -8.49
CA ARG A 34 32.72 -10.53 -7.84
C ARG A 34 32.86 -9.32 -6.90
N ARG A 35 32.08 -8.25 -7.13
CA ARG A 35 32.08 -7.05 -6.30
C ARG A 35 30.67 -6.88 -5.70
N PRO A 36 30.54 -6.65 -4.37
CA PRO A 36 29.27 -6.36 -3.74
C PRO A 36 28.72 -5.07 -4.37
N PRO A 37 27.50 -5.08 -4.93
CA PRO A 37 26.83 -3.85 -5.30
C PRO A 37 26.73 -2.93 -4.06
N ARG A 38 27.23 -1.70 -4.19
CA ARG A 38 27.06 -0.66 -3.17
C ARG A 38 25.61 -0.15 -3.21
N TYR A 39 24.69 -0.92 -2.63
CA TYR A 39 23.33 -0.45 -2.44
C TYR A 39 23.35 0.68 -1.39
N GLY A 40 23.16 1.91 -1.84
CA GLY A 40 22.96 3.04 -0.95
C GLY A 40 21.62 2.94 -0.22
N THR A 41 21.52 3.59 0.94
CA THR A 41 20.27 3.72 1.71
C THR A 41 19.16 4.41 0.92
N ALA A 42 19.50 5.16 -0.15
CA ALA A 42 18.56 5.84 -1.02
C ALA A 42 17.48 4.91 -1.63
N LEU A 43 17.82 3.67 -2.01
CA LEU A 43 16.84 2.73 -2.57
C LEU A 43 15.82 2.29 -1.51
N ALA A 44 16.28 2.00 -0.29
CA ALA A 44 15.42 1.63 0.82
C ALA A 44 14.51 2.80 1.23
N MET A 45 15.04 4.02 1.26
CA MET A 45 14.25 5.23 1.52
C MET A 45 13.20 5.47 0.44
N LEU A 46 13.53 5.26 -0.84
CA LEU A 46 12.56 5.34 -1.93
C LEU A 46 11.46 4.29 -1.78
N ALA A 47 11.81 3.04 -1.45
CA ALA A 47 10.82 1.98 -1.24
C ALA A 47 9.88 2.32 -0.07
N LEU A 48 10.43 2.81 1.05
CA LEU A 48 9.64 3.26 2.21
C LEU A 48 8.76 4.48 1.88
N ALA A 49 9.22 5.38 1.01
CA ALA A 49 8.44 6.52 0.56
C ALA A 49 7.27 6.11 -0.36
N VAL A 50 7.48 5.14 -1.26
CA VAL A 50 6.50 4.74 -2.28
C VAL A 50 5.49 3.71 -1.76
N ALA A 51 5.89 2.81 -0.88
CA ALA A 51 5.04 1.75 -0.31
C ALA A 51 3.70 2.25 0.29
N PRO A 52 3.66 3.30 1.13
CA PRO A 52 2.40 3.78 1.71
C PRO A 52 1.45 4.33 0.64
N TRP A 53 1.95 5.01 -0.40
CA TRP A 53 1.14 5.46 -1.52
C TRP A 53 0.59 4.31 -2.35
N ALA A 54 1.39 3.27 -2.58
CA ALA A 54 0.91 2.06 -3.25
C ALA A 54 -0.20 1.36 -2.46
N ALA A 55 -0.10 1.33 -1.13
CA ALA A 55 -1.14 0.80 -0.25
C ALA A 55 -2.42 1.64 -0.30
N PHE A 56 -2.31 2.97 -0.31
CA PHE A 56 -3.45 3.87 -0.46
C PHE A 56 -4.20 3.65 -1.77
N VAL A 57 -3.49 3.59 -2.90
CA VAL A 57 -4.12 3.31 -4.21
C VAL A 57 -4.75 1.92 -4.22
N HIS A 58 -4.15 0.93 -3.54
CA HIS A 58 -4.76 -0.39 -3.38
C HIS A 58 -6.07 -0.36 -2.60
N LEU A 59 -6.19 0.47 -1.55
CA LEU A 59 -7.44 0.65 -0.80
C LEU A 59 -8.53 1.28 -1.68
N LEU A 60 -8.20 2.30 -2.47
CA LEU A 60 -9.14 2.94 -3.39
C LEU A 60 -9.62 1.96 -4.48
N PHE A 61 -8.70 1.18 -5.05
CA PHE A 61 -9.06 0.19 -6.05
C PHE A 61 -9.86 -0.98 -5.44
N GLY A 62 -9.54 -1.39 -4.22
CA GLY A 62 -10.32 -2.37 -3.46
C GLY A 62 -11.73 -1.89 -3.18
N MET A 63 -11.89 -0.64 -2.76
CA MET A 63 -13.20 -0.01 -2.59
C MET A 63 -13.98 -0.02 -3.91
N TRP A 64 -13.36 0.39 -5.02
CA TRP A 64 -14.02 0.37 -6.33
C TRP A 64 -14.47 -1.05 -6.73
N MET A 65 -13.58 -2.04 -6.62
CA MET A 65 -13.89 -3.44 -6.95
C MET A 65 -15.06 -4.00 -6.11
N HIS A 66 -15.04 -3.77 -4.79
CA HIS A 66 -16.05 -4.32 -3.87
C HIS A 66 -17.37 -3.56 -3.88
N THR A 67 -17.41 -2.35 -4.46
CA THR A 67 -18.64 -1.56 -4.60
C THR A 67 -19.21 -1.56 -6.02
N HIS A 68 -18.47 -2.09 -7.00
CA HIS A 68 -18.93 -2.18 -8.39
C HIS A 68 -20.02 -3.24 -8.57
N PHE A 69 -19.92 -4.37 -7.87
CA PHE A 69 -20.95 -5.40 -7.92
C PHE A 69 -22.04 -5.04 -6.90
N LEU A 70 -23.28 -4.87 -7.38
CA LEU A 70 -24.45 -4.77 -6.50
C LEU A 70 -24.51 -6.08 -5.71
N THR A 71 -24.15 -6.04 -4.42
CA THR A 71 -24.63 -7.05 -3.50
C THR A 71 -26.15 -6.90 -3.45
N PRO A 72 -26.92 -7.97 -3.74
CA PRO A 72 -28.36 -7.91 -3.60
C PRO A 72 -28.68 -7.40 -2.20
N LEU A 73 -29.64 -6.47 -2.11
CA LEU A 73 -30.06 -5.99 -0.81
C LEU A 73 -30.52 -7.21 0.00
N ILE A 74 -30.18 -7.22 1.29
CA ILE A 74 -30.60 -8.27 2.22
C ILE A 74 -32.13 -8.46 2.19
N THR A 75 -32.89 -7.40 1.86
CA THR A 75 -34.34 -7.45 1.66
C THR A 75 -34.78 -8.41 0.55
N GLU A 76 -34.03 -8.54 -0.55
CA GLU A 76 -34.35 -9.48 -1.63
C GLU A 76 -33.99 -10.93 -1.26
N THR A 77 -32.92 -11.14 -0.49
CA THR A 77 -32.47 -12.49 -0.10
C THR A 77 -33.11 -13.04 1.18
N ALA A 78 -33.66 -12.20 2.04
CA ALA A 78 -34.24 -12.61 3.32
C ALA A 78 -35.74 -12.98 3.24
N GLY A 79 -36.39 -12.85 2.08
CA GLY A 79 -37.83 -13.14 1.95
C GLY A 79 -38.74 -12.17 2.72
N VAL A 80 -38.19 -11.05 3.21
CA VAL A 80 -38.90 -9.95 3.90
C VAL A 80 -38.99 -8.72 2.99
N GLY A 81 -39.07 -8.96 1.67
CA GLY A 81 -38.89 -7.93 0.64
C GLY A 81 -40.18 -7.42 0.00
N ASP A 82 -41.30 -8.15 0.10
CA ASP A 82 -42.53 -7.76 -0.62
C ASP A 82 -43.15 -6.46 -0.08
N GLU A 83 -43.10 -6.21 1.23
CA GLU A 83 -43.65 -4.97 1.82
C GLU A 83 -42.83 -3.71 1.50
N TYR A 84 -41.52 -3.83 1.23
CA TYR A 84 -40.66 -2.68 0.91
C TYR A 84 -40.44 -2.50 -0.60
N ALA A 85 -40.55 -3.57 -1.39
CA ALA A 85 -40.50 -3.49 -2.85
C ALA A 85 -41.73 -2.75 -3.41
N ASP A 86 -42.91 -2.97 -2.85
CA ASP A 86 -44.13 -2.23 -3.23
C ASP A 86 -44.03 -0.74 -2.87
N ALA A 87 -43.42 -0.40 -1.73
CA ALA A 87 -43.16 0.98 -1.34
C ALA A 87 -42.13 1.67 -2.26
N ALA A 88 -41.10 0.94 -2.71
CA ALA A 88 -40.12 1.45 -3.65
C ALA A 88 -40.70 1.62 -5.07
N LEU A 89 -41.51 0.67 -5.55
CA LEU A 89 -42.21 0.73 -6.85
C LEU A 89 -43.31 1.81 -6.87
N SER A 90 -43.99 2.00 -5.75
CA SER A 90 -44.86 3.16 -5.46
C SER A 90 -44.08 4.47 -5.51
N ALA A 91 -42.84 4.49 -5.04
CA ALA A 91 -41.98 5.68 -5.02
C ALA A 91 -41.26 5.95 -6.36
N THR A 92 -41.07 4.94 -7.22
CA THR A 92 -40.42 5.09 -8.55
C THR A 92 -41.41 5.26 -9.71
N GLY A 93 -42.64 5.69 -9.43
CA GLY A 93 -43.57 6.19 -10.46
C GLY A 93 -44.59 5.18 -10.99
N GLY A 94 -44.60 3.93 -10.53
CA GLY A 94 -45.65 2.96 -10.88
C GLY A 94 -47.03 3.36 -10.35
N GLY A 95 -47.07 4.02 -9.18
CA GLY A 95 -48.30 4.58 -8.61
C GLY A 95 -48.80 5.84 -9.33
N ALA A 96 -47.91 6.63 -9.92
CA ALA A 96 -48.27 7.87 -10.61
C ALA A 96 -49.02 7.61 -11.93
N ALA A 97 -48.62 6.58 -12.69
CA ALA A 97 -49.32 6.16 -13.90
C ALA A 97 -50.74 5.63 -13.61
N ASN A 98 -50.89 4.76 -12.60
CA ASN A 98 -52.22 4.26 -12.18
C ASN A 98 -53.11 5.37 -11.56
N ALA A 99 -52.52 6.33 -10.85
CA ALA A 99 -53.25 7.47 -10.29
C ALA A 99 -53.71 8.46 -11.37
N THR A 100 -52.91 8.67 -12.42
CA THR A 100 -53.29 9.53 -13.56
C THR A 100 -54.32 8.87 -14.46
N ASP A 101 -54.22 7.56 -14.72
CA ASP A 101 -55.23 6.82 -15.50
C ASP A 101 -56.60 6.78 -14.79
N SER A 102 -56.61 6.57 -13.47
CA SER A 102 -57.85 6.60 -12.67
C SER A 102 -58.45 8.00 -12.55
N ALA A 103 -57.63 9.05 -12.40
CA ALA A 103 -58.08 10.44 -12.40
C ALA A 103 -58.65 10.87 -13.76
N PHE A 104 -57.99 10.49 -14.86
CA PHE A 104 -58.43 10.79 -16.22
C PHE A 104 -59.74 10.08 -16.57
N SER A 105 -59.88 8.80 -16.23
CA SER A 105 -61.12 8.05 -16.46
C SER A 105 -62.31 8.59 -15.64
N GLY A 106 -62.08 8.99 -14.39
CA GLY A 106 -63.08 9.63 -13.54
C GLY A 106 -63.57 10.95 -14.12
N LEU A 107 -62.67 11.76 -14.67
CA LEU A 107 -62.99 13.07 -15.25
C LEU A 107 -63.68 12.97 -16.62
N LEU A 108 -63.31 12.02 -17.46
CA LEU A 108 -64.08 11.74 -18.69
C LEU A 108 -65.53 11.35 -18.38
N SER A 109 -65.74 10.59 -17.30
CA SER A 109 -67.08 10.15 -16.90
C SER A 109 -67.95 11.29 -16.34
N SER A 110 -67.34 12.35 -15.79
CA SER A 110 -68.04 13.50 -15.22
C SER A 110 -68.20 14.69 -16.18
N GLY A 111 -67.76 14.56 -17.43
CA GLY A 111 -67.84 15.65 -18.42
C GLY A 111 -66.81 16.75 -18.17
N ALA A 112 -65.54 16.38 -18.01
CA ALA A 112 -64.45 17.32 -17.76
C ALA A 112 -64.26 18.35 -18.86
N THR A 113 -63.82 19.55 -18.44
CA THR A 113 -63.46 20.62 -19.36
C THR A 113 -62.07 20.42 -19.93
N LEU A 114 -61.78 21.06 -21.07
CA LEU A 114 -60.45 21.02 -21.70
C LEU A 114 -59.34 21.47 -20.73
N GLN A 115 -59.67 22.38 -19.80
CA GLN A 115 -58.71 22.92 -18.83
C GLN A 115 -58.31 21.86 -17.80
N ASP A 116 -59.26 21.05 -17.31
CA ASP A 116 -59.00 19.98 -16.33
C ASP A 116 -58.11 18.88 -16.92
N LEU A 117 -58.28 18.59 -18.21
CA LEU A 117 -57.45 17.65 -18.96
C LEU A 117 -56.01 18.17 -19.12
N LEU A 118 -55.84 19.47 -19.33
CA LEU A 118 -54.54 20.13 -19.50
C LEU A 118 -53.76 20.18 -18.18
N ASP A 119 -54.45 20.43 -17.06
CA ASP A 119 -53.83 20.48 -15.73
C ASP A 119 -53.32 19.09 -15.29
N ILE A 120 -54.04 18.01 -15.63
CA ILE A 120 -53.59 16.63 -15.37
C ILE A 120 -52.41 16.27 -16.26
N ALA A 121 -52.44 16.63 -17.54
CA ALA A 121 -51.32 16.38 -18.45
C ALA A 121 -50.06 17.12 -18.00
N ASN A 122 -50.19 18.37 -17.55
CA ASN A 122 -49.08 19.15 -17.02
C ASN A 122 -48.52 18.54 -15.73
N ASN A 123 -49.39 18.10 -14.81
CA ASN A 123 -48.97 17.44 -13.58
C ASN A 123 -48.28 16.08 -13.84
N ALA A 124 -48.84 15.27 -14.74
CA ALA A 124 -48.24 14.01 -15.18
C ALA A 124 -46.88 14.23 -15.85
N SER A 125 -46.74 15.28 -16.65
CA SER A 125 -45.47 15.64 -17.30
C SER A 125 -44.42 16.13 -16.31
N ALA A 126 -44.81 16.88 -15.28
CA ALA A 126 -43.92 17.31 -14.20
C ALA A 126 -43.45 16.11 -13.36
N ALA A 127 -44.36 15.22 -12.98
CA ALA A 127 -44.02 13.99 -12.27
C ALA A 127 -43.12 13.05 -13.10
N ALA A 128 -43.33 12.98 -14.42
CA ALA A 128 -42.47 12.23 -15.34
C ALA A 128 -41.09 12.88 -15.50
N GLN A 129 -41.00 14.21 -15.49
CA GLN A 129 -39.72 14.93 -15.48
C GLN A 129 -38.96 14.74 -14.17
N ASP A 130 -39.65 14.72 -13.03
CA ASP A 130 -39.05 14.42 -11.72
C ASP A 130 -38.56 12.96 -11.65
N ALA A 131 -39.31 12.02 -12.22
CA ALA A 131 -38.88 10.63 -12.36
C ALA A 131 -37.70 10.45 -13.34
N ALA A 132 -37.65 11.23 -14.43
CA ALA A 132 -36.50 11.24 -15.34
C ALA A 132 -35.26 11.87 -14.69
N ALA A 133 -35.43 12.88 -13.84
CA ALA A 133 -34.34 13.43 -13.03
C ALA A 133 -33.77 12.42 -12.02
N THR A 134 -34.53 11.37 -11.66
CA THR A 134 -34.03 10.25 -10.85
C THR A 134 -33.29 9.16 -11.64
N GLU A 135 -33.21 9.23 -12.98
CA GLU A 135 -32.50 8.22 -13.79
C GLU A 135 -30.99 8.20 -13.54
N TYR A 136 -30.39 9.33 -13.14
CA TYR A 136 -29.02 9.41 -12.67
C TYR A 136 -28.93 10.15 -11.33
N PRO A 137 -28.82 9.45 -10.19
CA PRO A 137 -28.64 10.11 -8.91
C PRO A 137 -27.36 10.97 -8.93
N PRO A 138 -27.36 12.15 -8.28
CA PRO A 138 -26.20 13.04 -8.28
C PRO A 138 -24.96 12.30 -7.76
N ILE A 139 -23.80 12.55 -8.38
CA ILE A 139 -22.55 11.79 -8.16
C ILE A 139 -22.20 11.63 -6.67
N LEU A 140 -22.43 12.66 -5.85
CA LEU A 140 -22.20 12.61 -4.40
C LEU A 140 -23.10 11.61 -3.67
N SER A 141 -24.37 11.51 -4.05
CA SER A 141 -25.30 10.54 -3.47
C SER A 141 -24.90 9.11 -3.84
N GLU A 142 -24.38 8.92 -5.06
CA GLU A 142 -23.90 7.62 -5.52
C GLU A 142 -22.61 7.20 -4.80
N ILE A 143 -21.68 8.15 -4.59
CA ILE A 143 -20.47 7.91 -3.81
C ILE A 143 -20.84 7.55 -2.37
N SER A 144 -21.74 8.32 -1.73
CA SER A 144 -22.20 8.03 -0.37
C SER A 144 -22.88 6.68 -0.26
N ARG A 145 -23.68 6.30 -1.26
CA ARG A 145 -24.33 4.98 -1.32
C ARG A 145 -23.30 3.86 -1.40
N ARG A 146 -22.28 4.00 -2.26
CA ARG A 146 -21.23 3.00 -2.45
C ARG A 146 -20.30 2.87 -1.25
N THR A 147 -19.92 3.98 -0.61
CA THR A 147 -19.05 3.95 0.58
C THR A 147 -19.75 3.35 1.81
N MET A 148 -21.08 3.40 1.87
CA MET A 148 -21.88 2.81 2.95
C MET A 148 -22.24 1.34 2.74
N GLN A 149 -21.89 0.73 1.59
CA GLN A 149 -22.04 -0.71 1.43
C GLN A 149 -21.12 -1.45 2.42
N THR A 150 -21.62 -2.56 2.99
CA THR A 150 -20.93 -3.33 4.03
C THR A 150 -19.52 -3.76 3.61
N ASN A 151 -19.31 -4.04 2.33
CA ASN A 151 -18.01 -4.45 1.78
C ASN A 151 -17.08 -3.26 1.48
N GLY A 152 -17.62 -2.08 1.17
CA GLY A 152 -16.85 -0.87 0.81
C GLY A 152 -16.43 -0.03 2.03
N PHE A 153 -17.24 -0.04 3.09
CA PHE A 153 -17.02 0.73 4.31
C PHE A 153 -15.63 0.54 4.95
N PRO A 154 -15.09 -0.68 5.15
CA PRO A 154 -13.78 -0.85 5.77
C PRO A 154 -12.64 -0.24 4.93
N PHE A 155 -12.71 -0.34 3.59
CA PHE A 155 -11.72 0.28 2.71
C PHE A 155 -11.76 1.81 2.77
N PHE A 156 -12.97 2.38 2.81
CA PHE A 156 -13.16 3.82 2.94
C PHE A 156 -12.63 4.35 4.27
N LEU A 157 -12.93 3.68 5.38
CA LEU A 157 -12.44 4.04 6.72
C LEU A 157 -10.91 4.01 6.78
N LEU A 158 -10.28 2.96 6.24
CA LEU A 158 -8.82 2.85 6.20
C LEU A 158 -8.18 3.92 5.30
N ALA A 159 -8.83 4.29 4.18
CA ALA A 159 -8.34 5.35 3.31
C ALA A 159 -8.40 6.73 4.01
N ILE A 160 -9.48 7.03 4.75
CA ILE A 160 -9.57 8.25 5.57
C ILE A 160 -8.51 8.23 6.67
N LEU A 161 -8.38 7.12 7.39
CA LEU A 161 -7.38 6.98 8.45
C LEU A 161 -5.97 7.23 7.91
N PHE A 162 -5.65 6.70 6.73
CA PHE A 162 -4.38 6.95 6.07
C PHE A 162 -4.15 8.44 5.81
N ILE A 163 -5.14 9.16 5.27
CA ILE A 163 -5.03 10.60 5.02
C ILE A 163 -4.85 11.35 6.34
N VAL A 164 -5.65 11.05 7.36
CA VAL A 164 -5.58 11.68 8.68
C VAL A 164 -4.19 11.47 9.31
N VAL A 165 -3.66 10.25 9.29
CA VAL A 165 -2.32 9.95 9.83
C VAL A 165 -1.25 10.74 9.08
N ASN A 166 -1.30 10.79 7.73
CA ASN A 166 -0.32 11.56 6.96
C ASN A 166 -0.39 13.06 7.26
N VAL A 167 -1.60 13.62 7.39
CA VAL A 167 -1.80 15.02 7.77
C VAL A 167 -1.26 15.28 9.16
N VAL A 168 -1.59 14.43 10.15
CA VAL A 168 -1.10 14.56 11.53
C VAL A 168 0.42 14.48 11.58
N VAL A 169 1.03 13.48 10.93
CA VAL A 169 2.50 13.34 10.88
C VAL A 169 3.14 14.57 10.23
N ASN A 170 2.58 15.08 9.13
CA ASN A 170 3.09 16.28 8.49
C ASN A 170 2.98 17.50 9.43
N VAL A 171 1.83 17.74 10.04
CA VAL A 171 1.62 18.84 11.00
C VAL A 171 2.55 18.74 12.21
N VAL A 172 2.66 17.55 12.81
CA VAL A 172 3.57 17.30 13.93
C VAL A 172 5.03 17.50 13.50
N SER A 173 5.41 17.07 12.31
CA SER A 173 6.78 17.28 11.81
C SER A 173 7.10 18.76 11.59
N GLN A 174 6.15 19.56 11.10
CA GLN A 174 6.31 21.00 10.92
C GLN A 174 6.39 21.70 12.28
N PHE A 175 5.52 21.31 13.21
CA PHE A 175 5.54 21.83 14.58
C PHE A 175 6.84 21.47 15.30
N TRP A 176 7.35 20.25 15.12
CA TRP A 176 8.64 19.81 15.65
C TRP A 176 9.79 20.64 15.08
N LYS A 177 9.81 20.87 13.76
CA LYS A 177 10.79 21.76 13.11
C LYS A 177 10.73 23.18 13.69
N ALA A 178 9.54 23.73 13.89
CA ALA A 178 9.38 25.03 14.51
C ALA A 178 9.94 25.04 15.95
N ILE A 179 9.58 24.05 16.78
CA ILE A 179 10.10 23.91 18.15
C ILE A 179 11.63 23.86 18.17
N THR A 180 12.22 22.99 17.35
CA THR A 180 13.69 22.85 17.30
C THR A 180 14.39 24.13 16.83
N THR A 181 13.72 24.97 16.06
CA THR A 181 14.24 26.29 15.65
C THR A 181 14.23 27.28 16.81
N PHE A 182 13.20 27.27 17.66
CA PHE A 182 13.09 28.17 18.81
C PHE A 182 13.90 27.72 20.04
N LEU A 183 14.12 26.41 20.19
CA LEU A 183 14.83 25.81 21.31
C LEU A 183 15.93 24.86 20.79
N PRO A 184 17.06 25.40 20.30
CA PRO A 184 18.15 24.60 19.75
C PRO A 184 18.78 23.66 20.81
N CYS A 185 18.62 23.98 22.09
CA CYS A 185 19.07 23.18 23.23
C CYS A 185 18.42 21.79 23.29
N ILE A 186 17.23 21.61 22.70
CA ILE A 186 16.52 20.32 22.69
C ILE A 186 17.27 19.29 21.84
N ASN A 187 17.91 19.72 20.75
CA ASN A 187 18.73 18.85 19.90
C ASN A 187 20.06 18.46 20.56
N ALA A 188 20.49 19.19 21.60
CA ALA A 188 21.67 18.84 22.38
C ALA A 188 21.39 17.75 23.44
N LEU A 189 20.12 17.38 23.66
CA LEU A 189 19.77 16.31 24.60
C LEU A 189 20.09 14.93 23.97
N PRO A 190 20.73 14.02 24.73
CA PRO A 190 21.16 12.72 24.22
C PRO A 190 20.01 11.81 23.76
N CYS A 191 18.77 12.11 24.15
CA CYS A 191 17.57 11.34 23.77
C CYS A 191 17.05 11.68 22.35
N PHE A 192 17.46 12.82 21.79
CA PHE A 192 16.97 13.34 20.51
C PHE A 192 18.08 13.48 19.46
N ARG A 193 19.27 12.95 19.75
CA ARG A 193 20.38 12.88 18.79
C ARG A 193 20.03 11.83 17.73
N GLU A 194 19.49 12.31 16.61
CA GLU A 194 19.06 11.50 15.46
C GLU A 194 20.25 10.76 14.81
N GLU A 195 21.47 11.25 15.05
CA GLU A 195 22.72 10.60 14.73
C GLU A 195 23.41 10.22 16.04
N ALA A 196 23.41 8.94 16.38
CA ALA A 196 24.32 8.42 17.38
C ALA A 196 25.74 8.52 16.79
N ASP A 197 26.39 9.66 17.05
CA ASP A 197 27.84 9.76 16.93
C ASP A 197 28.42 8.71 17.89
N TYR A 198 28.78 7.54 17.36
CA TYR A 198 29.46 6.53 18.15
C TYR A 198 30.86 7.07 18.47
N GLU A 199 31.00 7.78 19.59
CA GLU A 199 32.28 8.22 20.11
C GLU A 199 33.23 7.01 20.21
N GLY A 200 34.30 7.02 19.41
CA GLY A 200 35.29 5.94 19.35
C GLY A 200 35.17 4.98 18.18
N VAL A 201 34.11 5.06 17.34
CA VAL A 201 34.06 4.34 16.07
C VAL A 201 34.51 5.32 14.97
N PRO A 202 35.69 5.11 14.35
CA PRO A 202 36.16 5.98 13.28
C PRO A 202 35.13 6.00 12.14
N THR A 203 34.99 7.14 11.47
CA THR A 203 34.21 7.24 10.23
C THR A 203 34.72 6.20 9.23
N PHE A 204 33.90 5.75 8.29
CA PHE A 204 34.32 4.71 7.35
C PHE A 204 35.61 5.11 6.59
N GLU A 205 35.73 6.36 6.15
CA GLU A 205 36.96 6.89 5.57
C GLU A 205 38.15 6.79 6.53
N ASP A 206 38.00 7.20 7.80
CA ASP A 206 39.08 7.12 8.79
C ASP A 206 39.45 5.67 9.12
N ALA A 207 38.46 4.78 9.22
CA ALA A 207 38.65 3.36 9.48
C ALA A 207 39.38 2.67 8.31
N PHE A 208 39.13 3.14 7.08
CA PHE A 208 39.79 2.68 5.85
C PHE A 208 41.23 3.19 5.75
N MET A 209 41.46 4.47 6.05
CA MET A 209 42.80 5.04 6.01
C MET A 209 43.69 4.56 7.17
N MET A 210 43.10 4.24 8.33
CA MET A 210 43.83 3.73 9.50
C MET A 210 43.93 2.20 9.54
N ASP A 211 43.50 1.50 8.49
CA ASP A 211 43.57 0.03 8.37
C ASP A 211 42.92 -0.72 9.55
N LYS A 212 41.96 -0.06 10.22
CA LYS A 212 41.22 -0.58 11.39
C LYS A 212 39.97 -1.36 10.99
N LEU A 213 39.66 -1.44 9.70
CA LEU A 213 38.56 -2.24 9.18
C LEU A 213 38.92 -3.74 9.19
N ILE A 214 38.64 -4.38 10.32
CA ILE A 214 38.75 -5.84 10.46
C ILE A 214 37.84 -6.50 9.41
N GLY A 215 38.44 -7.17 8.43
CA GLY A 215 37.73 -7.90 7.38
C GLY A 215 37.44 -7.15 6.08
N ALA A 216 37.94 -5.92 5.90
CA ALA A 216 37.77 -5.15 4.65
C ALA A 216 39.04 -5.04 3.78
N HIS A 217 40.18 -5.58 4.22
CA HIS A 217 41.42 -5.56 3.41
C HIS A 217 41.23 -6.18 2.02
N THR A 218 40.27 -7.10 1.88
CA THR A 218 39.86 -7.63 0.58
C THR A 218 38.34 -7.65 0.46
N TYR A 219 37.85 -7.11 -0.66
CA TYR A 219 36.42 -6.99 -0.96
C TYR A 219 35.85 -8.29 -1.55
N GLU A 220 36.66 -9.35 -1.63
CA GLU A 220 36.24 -10.65 -2.14
C GLU A 220 35.51 -11.43 -1.03
N MET A 221 34.21 -11.69 -1.23
CA MET A 221 33.41 -12.46 -0.28
C MET A 221 33.98 -13.86 0.03
N ARG A 222 34.83 -14.40 -0.86
CA ARG A 222 35.51 -15.69 -0.68
C ARG A 222 36.54 -15.67 0.46
N GLU A 223 37.15 -14.51 0.71
CA GLU A 223 38.24 -14.33 1.67
C GLU A 223 37.73 -13.88 3.04
N MET A 224 36.49 -13.38 3.11
CA MET A 224 35.84 -13.01 4.36
C MET A 224 35.60 -14.25 5.25
N PRO A 225 36.11 -14.24 6.51
CA PRO A 225 36.01 -15.39 7.41
C PRO A 225 34.58 -15.80 7.72
N MET A 226 33.64 -14.83 7.74
CA MET A 226 32.21 -15.08 7.96
C MET A 226 31.57 -15.91 6.83
N TYR A 227 31.99 -15.70 5.58
CA TYR A 227 31.40 -16.34 4.40
C TYR A 227 32.20 -17.54 3.90
N LYS A 228 33.41 -17.76 4.45
CA LYS A 228 34.32 -18.86 4.07
C LYS A 228 33.62 -20.23 4.03
N LYS A 229 32.72 -20.49 4.98
CA LYS A 229 31.95 -21.75 5.03
C LYS A 229 31.04 -21.94 3.81
N PHE A 230 30.42 -20.89 3.29
CA PHE A 230 29.51 -20.97 2.14
C PHE A 230 30.23 -21.12 0.79
N PHE A 231 31.49 -20.70 0.69
CA PHE A 231 32.28 -20.78 -0.54
C PHE A 231 33.10 -22.07 -0.66
N PHE A 232 33.46 -22.67 0.48
CA PHE A 232 34.33 -23.85 0.55
C PHE A 232 33.61 -25.12 1.02
N GLU A 233 32.27 -25.15 0.99
CA GLU A 233 31.48 -26.39 1.04
C GLU A 233 31.70 -27.20 -0.25
N GLY A 234 32.86 -27.83 -0.31
CA GLY A 234 33.34 -28.60 -1.46
C GLY A 234 34.71 -29.20 -1.16
N LYS A 235 34.72 -30.23 -0.29
CA LYS A 235 35.82 -31.18 -0.04
C LYS A 235 37.18 -30.57 0.33
N GLY A 236 37.45 -30.50 1.62
CA GLY A 236 38.82 -30.36 2.13
C GLY A 236 38.81 -30.03 3.62
N GLY A 237 38.89 -31.06 4.46
CA GLY A 237 38.86 -30.91 5.91
C GLY A 237 39.92 -29.92 6.41
N PHE A 238 39.46 -28.86 7.06
CA PHE A 238 40.35 -27.98 7.81
C PHE A 238 40.70 -28.72 9.11
N LYS A 239 41.87 -29.36 9.14
CA LYS A 239 42.49 -29.78 10.40
C LYS A 239 42.70 -28.52 11.22
N GLU A 240 41.98 -28.45 12.33
CA GLU A 240 42.18 -27.48 13.39
C GLU A 240 43.66 -27.51 13.79
N ARG A 241 44.41 -26.45 13.44
CA ARG A 241 45.76 -26.28 13.97
C ARG A 241 45.58 -25.96 15.45
N ALA A 242 46.01 -26.88 16.30
CA ALA A 242 46.05 -26.72 17.74
C ALA A 242 46.79 -25.42 18.10
N ALA A 243 46.21 -24.69 19.05
CA ALA A 243 46.79 -23.49 19.64
C ALA A 243 48.21 -23.80 20.15
N GLY A 244 49.22 -23.18 19.54
CA GLY A 244 50.61 -23.42 19.92
C GLY A 244 51.68 -22.60 19.19
N ASP A 245 51.40 -22.05 18.01
CA ASP A 245 52.39 -21.24 17.29
C ASP A 245 52.00 -19.76 17.31
N GLN A 246 52.50 -19.03 18.31
CA GLN A 246 52.70 -17.59 18.21
C GLN A 246 53.81 -17.35 17.18
N ALA A 247 53.41 -17.00 15.95
CA ALA A 247 54.34 -16.47 14.96
C ALA A 247 54.58 -14.98 15.26
N ASP A 248 55.83 -14.71 15.63
CA ASP A 248 56.51 -13.43 15.80
C ASP A 248 56.22 -12.44 14.64
N PRO A 249 55.79 -11.19 14.90
CA PRO A 249 55.40 -10.24 13.86
C PRO A 249 56.56 -9.60 13.06
N ASP A 250 57.83 -9.90 13.34
CA ASP A 250 58.97 -9.20 12.73
C ASP A 250 59.79 -10.04 11.74
N THR A 251 59.18 -10.57 10.68
CA THR A 251 59.95 -11.02 9.50
C THR A 251 59.53 -10.33 8.21
N PRO A 252 60.45 -9.62 7.52
CA PRO A 252 60.12 -8.90 6.30
C PRO A 252 59.90 -9.88 5.14
N PHE A 253 58.87 -9.59 4.35
CA PHE A 253 58.51 -10.30 3.11
C PHE A 253 59.73 -10.73 2.29
N LYS A 254 59.92 -12.04 2.13
CA LYS A 254 60.81 -12.57 1.10
C LYS A 254 60.18 -12.29 -0.27
N LYS A 255 60.87 -11.43 -1.00
CA LYS A 255 60.60 -11.05 -2.39
C LYS A 255 60.96 -12.23 -3.31
N GLY A 256 59.99 -12.67 -4.11
CA GLY A 256 60.22 -13.54 -5.26
C GLY A 256 59.50 -14.88 -5.16
N GLU A 257 58.28 -14.92 -5.68
CA GLU A 257 57.68 -16.08 -6.36
C GLU A 257 56.41 -15.57 -7.06
N ASP A 258 56.53 -15.29 -8.36
CA ASP A 258 55.41 -14.97 -9.24
C ASP A 258 54.58 -16.24 -9.48
N PRO A 259 53.24 -16.24 -9.28
CA PRO A 259 52.42 -17.43 -9.42
C PRO A 259 51.82 -17.62 -10.83
N TYR A 260 52.46 -17.10 -11.88
CA TYR A 260 52.02 -17.33 -13.26
C TYR A 260 53.13 -17.97 -14.10
N ASN A 261 53.36 -19.25 -13.84
CA ASN A 261 53.82 -20.22 -14.83
C ASN A 261 53.07 -21.54 -14.60
#